data_AF-A0A923B8M8-F1
#
_entry.id   AF-A0A923B8M8-F1
#
_cell.length_a   1.000
_cell.length_b   1.000
_cell.length_c   1.000
_cell.angle_alpha   90.00
_cell.angle_beta   90.00
_cell.angle_gamma   90.00
#
_symmetry.space_group_name_H-M   'P 1'
#
loop_
_entity.id
_entity.type
_entity.pdbx_description
1 polymer ?
#
loop_
_entity_poly.entity_id
_entity_poly.type
_entity_poly.pdbx_seq_one_letter_code
_entity_poly.pdbx_strand_id
1 'polypeptide(L)' 'MRSEIGDLLTPREMADLSGWSVKSIRKLLTQRRIRHVKRGNRYLIPKTAISEFLASNMVEPEGAANKLIPSEATGDAL' A
#
# COMPACT_ATOMS: atom_id res chain seq x y z
N MET A 1 7.47 5.53 25.10
CA MET A 1 6.51 5.14 24.04
C MET A 1 6.23 3.65 24.19
N ARG A 2 5.14 3.28 24.88
CA ARG A 2 4.74 1.88 25.02
C ARG A 2 4.03 1.51 23.72
N SER A 3 4.63 0.68 22.89
CA SER A 3 3.93 0.08 21.76
C SER A 3 2.77 -0.72 22.33
N GLU A 4 1.54 -0.27 22.08
CA GLU A 4 0.35 -0.97 22.54
C GLU A 4 0.29 -2.34 21.86
N ILE A 5 0.55 -3.39 22.63
CA ILE A 5 0.59 -4.80 22.20
C ILE A 5 -0.80 -5.30 21.75
N GLY A 6 -1.84 -4.44 21.77
CA GLY A 6 -3.24 -4.79 21.56
C GLY A 6 -3.69 -5.06 20.12
N ASP A 7 -3.14 -4.37 19.12
CA ASP A 7 -3.73 -4.37 17.76
C ASP A 7 -2.82 -5.07 16.73
N LEU A 8 -2.46 -6.32 17.01
CA LEU A 8 -1.78 -7.20 16.06
C LEU A 8 -2.80 -7.96 15.20
N LEU A 9 -2.81 -7.66 13.91
CA LEU A 9 -3.75 -8.19 12.92
C LEU A 9 -3.12 -9.26 12.06
N THR A 10 -3.89 -10.26 11.67
CA THR A 10 -3.49 -11.19 10.61
C THR A 10 -3.49 -10.50 9.24
N PRO A 11 -2.82 -11.07 8.21
CA PRO A 11 -2.82 -10.48 6.87
C PRO A 11 -4.23 -10.35 6.27
N ARG A 12 -5.18 -11.17 6.71
CA ARG A 12 -6.58 -11.10 6.29
C ARG A 12 -7.30 -9.94 6.98
N GLU A 13 -7.22 -9.84 8.30
CA GLU A 13 -7.82 -8.74 9.04
C GLU A 13 -7.24 -7.38 8.63
N MET A 14 -5.93 -7.33 8.34
CA MET A 14 -5.29 -6.11 7.83
C MET A 14 -5.84 -5.72 6.46
N ALA A 15 -6.08 -6.69 5.58
CA ALA A 15 -6.68 -6.45 4.27
C ALA A 15 -8.11 -5.90 4.41
N ASP A 16 -8.91 -6.51 5.28
CA ASP A 16 -10.28 -6.09 5.55
C ASP A 16 -10.33 -4.67 6.14
N LEU A 17 -9.40 -4.33 7.05
CA LEU A 17 -9.34 -3.00 7.67
C LEU A 17 -8.76 -1.90 6.75
N SER A 18 -7.77 -2.23 5.93
CA SER A 18 -7.14 -1.26 5.02
C SER A 18 -7.88 -1.09 3.70
N GLY A 19 -8.80 -1.99 3.37
CA GLY A 19 -9.42 -2.10 2.05
C GLY A 19 -8.47 -2.61 0.96
N TRP A 20 -7.28 -3.08 1.32
CA TRP A 20 -6.29 -3.60 0.38
C TRP A 20 -6.47 -5.09 0.15
N SER A 21 -6.04 -5.60 -1.00
CA SER A 21 -6.08 -7.03 -1.24
C SER A 21 -5.11 -7.80 -0.32
N VAL A 22 -5.52 -8.99 0.15
CA VAL A 22 -4.65 -9.90 0.93
C VAL A 22 -3.35 -10.21 0.18
N LYS A 23 -3.39 -10.29 -1.15
CA LYS A 23 -2.22 -10.51 -2.00
C LYS A 23 -1.23 -9.35 -1.90
N SER A 24 -1.71 -8.11 -1.90
CA SER A 24 -0.89 -6.91 -1.69
C SER A 24 -0.25 -6.91 -0.32
N ILE A 25 -1.02 -7.22 0.74
CA ILE A 25 -0.49 -7.32 2.11
C ILE A 25 0.60 -8.40 2.21
N ARG A 26 0.35 -9.59 1.64
CA ARG A 26 1.36 -10.66 1.61
C ARG A 26 2.61 -10.25 0.83
N LYS A 27 2.47 -9.55 -0.30
CA LYS A 27 3.60 -9.03 -1.06
C LYS A 27 4.45 -8.07 -0.22
N LEU A 28 3.80 -7.16 0.51
CA LEU A 28 4.49 -6.24 1.43
C LEU A 28 5.23 -6.97 2.56
N LEU A 29 4.64 -8.04 3.11
CA LEU A 29 5.28 -8.89 4.11
C LEU A 29 6.50 -9.62 3.55
N THR A 30 6.37 -10.26 2.38
CA THR A 30 7.48 -10.98 1.73
C THR A 30 8.62 -10.03 1.37
N GLN A 31 8.30 -8.83 0.88
CA GLN A 31 9.28 -7.79 0.58
C GLN A 31 9.81 -7.07 1.83
N ARG A 32 9.31 -7.40 3.03
CA ARG A 32 9.65 -6.78 4.31
C ARG A 32 9.53 -5.25 4.31
N ARG A 33 8.57 -4.72 3.55
CA ARG A 33 8.34 -3.28 3.43
C ARG A 33 7.51 -2.71 4.59
N ILE A 34 6.81 -3.57 5.32
CA ILE A 34 6.00 -3.18 6.48
C ILE A 34 6.48 -3.86 7.75
N ARG A 35 6.28 -3.19 8.89
CA ARG A 35 6.57 -3.76 10.21
C ARG A 35 5.65 -4.95 10.45
N HIS A 36 6.23 -6.05 10.90
CA HIS A 36 5.51 -7.29 11.18
C HIS A 36 6.22 -8.10 12.26
N VAL A 37 5.46 -8.96 12.93
CA VAL A 37 5.95 -9.91 13.93
C VAL A 37 5.61 -11.31 13.44
N LYS A 38 6.61 -12.18 13.39
CA LYS A 38 6.39 -13.61 13.12
C LYS A 38 6.23 -14.33 14.44
N ARG A 39 5.06 -14.90 14.70
CA ARG A 39 4.78 -15.74 15.88
C ARG A 39 4.50 -17.16 15.42
N GLY A 40 5.48 -18.04 15.57
CA GLY A 40 5.42 -19.41 15.05
C GLY A 40 5.25 -19.44 13.53
N ASN A 41 4.13 -19.98 13.06
CA ASN A 41 3.79 -20.03 11.62
C ASN A 41 2.85 -18.91 11.16
N ARG A 42 2.54 -17.93 12.02
CA ARG A 42 1.65 -16.81 11.67
C ARG A 42 2.41 -15.50 11.61
N TYR A 43 2.04 -14.68 10.62
CA TYR A 43 2.46 -13.28 10.54
C TYR A 43 1.41 -12.42 11.22
N LEU A 44 1.87 -11.52 12.07
CA LEU A 44 1.07 -10.54 12.77
C LEU A 44 1.56 -9.16 12.38
N ILE A 45 0.61 -8.28 12.05
CA ILE A 45 0.86 -6.96 11.50
C ILE A 45 0.28 -5.95 12.49
N PRO A 46 1.08 -5.03 13.04
CA PRO A 46 0.53 -3.92 13.79
C PRO A 46 -0.45 -3.13 12.92
N LYS A 47 -1.59 -2.73 13.47
CA LYS A 47 -2.58 -1.90 12.76
C LYS A 47 -1.99 -0.61 12.19
N THR A 48 -0.97 -0.04 12.84
CA THR A 48 -0.24 1.15 12.37
C THR A 48 0.78 0.87 11.27
N ALA A 49 1.07 -0.40 10.96
CA ALA A 49 2.15 -0.73 10.03
C ALA A 49 1.89 -0.23 8.62
N ILE A 50 0.64 -0.22 8.16
CA ILE A 50 0.29 0.33 6.84
C ILE A 50 0.33 1.86 6.86
N SER A 51 -0.21 2.52 7.89
CA SER A 51 -0.18 3.98 7.96
C SER A 51 1.25 4.52 8.05
N GLU A 52 2.12 3.84 8.80
CA GLU A 52 3.55 4.18 8.87
C GLU A 52 4.29 3.87 7.58
N PHE A 53 3.93 2.77 6.90
CA PHE A 53 4.47 2.46 5.58
C PHE A 53 4.10 3.55 4.58
N LEU A 54 2.84 3.97 4.56
CA LEU A 54 2.37 5.07 3.73
C LEU A 54 3.07 6.38 4.09
N ALA A 55 3.21 6.71 5.38
CA ALA A 55 3.93 7.92 5.79
C ALA A 55 5.42 7.90 5.38
N SER A 56 6.06 6.73 5.38
CA SER A 56 7.49 6.59 5.04
C SER A 56 7.75 6.38 3.54
N ASN A 57 6.77 5.88 2.79
CA ASN A 57 6.87 5.58 1.35
C ASN A 57 5.92 6.42 0.50
N MET A 58 5.23 7.43 1.06
CA MET A 58 4.53 8.46 0.30
C MET A 58 5.58 9.26 -0.46
N VAL A 59 5.86 8.80 -1.67
CA VAL A 59 6.48 9.61 -2.69
C VAL A 59 5.35 10.47 -3.23
N GLU A 60 5.42 11.79 -3.02
CA GLU A 60 4.61 12.73 -3.80
C GLU A 60 4.80 12.34 -5.27
N PRO A 61 3.73 12.00 -6.01
CA PRO A 61 3.88 11.56 -7.38
C PRO A 61 4.53 12.71 -8.18
N GLU A 62 5.83 12.60 -8.45
CA GLU A 62 6.51 13.47 -9.39
C GLU A 62 5.92 13.21 -10.77
N GLY A 63 4.94 14.04 -11.11
CA GLY A 63 4.27 14.02 -12.39
C GLY A 63 3.40 12.79 -12.61
N ALA A 64 2.09 12.98 -12.45
CA ALA A 64 1.19 12.67 -13.56
C ALA A 64 1.56 13.58 -14.76
N ALA A 65 2.81 13.52 -15.20
CA ALA A 65 3.28 14.15 -16.40
C ALA A 65 2.66 13.34 -17.53
N ASN A 66 1.63 13.94 -18.09
CA ASN A 66 1.53 14.01 -19.53
C ASN A 66 1.32 12.64 -20.18
N LYS A 67 0.16 12.03 -19.92
CA LYS A 67 -0.51 11.36 -21.05
C LYS A 67 -1.01 12.46 -21.98
N LEU A 68 -0.08 12.91 -22.83
CA LEU A 68 -0.37 13.48 -24.12
C LEU A 68 -1.49 12.64 -24.73
N ILE A 69 -2.65 13.24 -24.92
CA ILE A 69 -3.50 12.86 -26.03
C ILE A 69 -3.04 13.78 -27.16
N PRO A 70 -2.18 13.33 -28.09
CA PRO A 70 -2.15 13.97 -29.38
C PRO A 70 -3.46 13.57 -30.05
N SER A 71 -4.45 14.46 -30.00
CA SER A 71 -5.55 14.42 -30.94
C SER A 71 -4.99 14.92 -32.27
N GLU A 72 -4.14 14.11 -32.91
CA GLU A 72 -3.73 14.35 -34.29
C GLU A 72 -4.93 14.11 -35.22
N ALA A 73 -5.26 15.19 -35.91
CA ALA A 73 -5.67 15.27 -37.30
C ALA A 73 -7.02 14.67 -37.70
N THR A 74 -7.90 15.54 -38.19
CA THR A 74 -8.47 15.60 -39.57
C THR A 74 -9.55 16.69 -39.51
N GLY A 75 -9.42 17.87 -40.12
CA GLY A 75 -9.26 18.05 -41.56
C GLY A 75 -10.65 18.14 -42.20
N ASP A 76 -11.25 19.34 -42.20
CA ASP A 76 -12.17 19.88 -43.22
C ASP A 76 -12.70 21.22 -42.67
N ALA A 77 -12.20 22.38 -43.11
CA ALA A 77 -12.42 23.00 -44.42
C ALA A 77 -13.89 23.39 -44.65
N LEU A 78 -14.13 24.70 -44.46
CA LEU A 78 -15.17 25.55 -45.07
C LEU A 78 -16.64 25.28 -44.74
#